data_AF-A0AB36HWE6-F1
#
_entry.id   AF-A0AB36HWE6-F1
#
_cell.length_a   1.000
_cell.length_b   1.000
_cell.length_c   1.000
_cell.angle_alpha   90.00
_cell.angle_beta   90.00
_cell.angle_gamma   90.00
#
_symmetry.space_group_name_H-M   'P 1'
#
loop_
_entity.id
_entity.type
_entity.pdbx_description
1 polymer ?
#
loop_
_entity_poly.entity_id
_entity_poly.type
_entity_poly.pdbx_seq_one_letter_code
_entity_poly.pdbx_strand_id
1 'polypeptide(L)'
;MHKVTDRDIDTAKRIALEFHAAVRANDGDAANEASRSFRALITKTNGENGSFGSFADDGAGTAITAALAAKAGQEPHWGQNGLFVLETRHGRALVDFTCPLDICSSFGFTAIDLGLPFISETGYRSHFYMEWPPLSVKEAAAAIFCEYAEAEKMANIEIEYRQGRSNSLPDFAKPSWTAFQGIPTQTDNKGQIGFQF
;
A
#
# COMPACT_ATOMS: atom_id res chain seq x y z
N MET A 1 14.14 17.93 20.47
CA MET A 1 13.66 17.12 19.33
C MET A 1 14.85 16.82 18.42
N HIS A 2 15.32 15.57 18.40
CA HIS A 2 16.42 15.17 17.52
C HIS A 2 15.86 15.12 16.10
N LYS A 3 16.45 15.89 15.18
CA LYS A 3 16.06 15.86 13.77
C LYS A 3 16.67 14.61 13.13
N VAL A 4 15.85 13.83 12.43
CA VAL A 4 16.32 12.74 11.56
C VAL A 4 17.40 13.29 10.63
N THR A 5 18.56 12.65 10.61
CA THR A 5 19.71 13.04 9.78
C THR A 5 19.83 12.15 8.56
N ASP A 6 20.59 12.61 7.55
CA ASP A 6 20.90 11.79 6.36
C ASP A 6 21.56 10.45 6.74
N ARG A 7 22.37 10.45 7.80
CA ARG A 7 22.99 9.23 8.32
C ARG A 7 21.96 8.23 8.86
N ASP A 8 20.91 8.72 9.51
CA ASP A 8 19.83 7.87 10.01
C ASP A 8 19.07 7.26 8.83
N ILE A 9 18.79 8.06 7.80
CA ILE A 9 18.15 7.59 6.56
C ILE A 9 19.00 6.54 5.84
N ASP A 10 20.31 6.75 5.70
CA ASP A 10 21.19 5.79 5.03
C ASP A 10 21.31 4.48 5.84
N THR A 11 21.32 4.59 7.17
CA THR A 11 21.27 3.41 8.05
C THR A 11 19.96 2.65 7.87
N ALA A 12 18.84 3.37 7.83
CA ALA A 12 17.51 2.81 7.61
C ALA A 12 17.39 2.10 6.25
N LYS A 13 17.93 2.70 5.18
CA LYS A 13 17.96 2.10 3.83
C LYS A 13 18.70 0.77 3.83
N ARG A 14 19.87 0.72 4.46
CA ARG A 14 20.65 -0.52 4.57
C ARG A 14 19.87 -1.61 5.31
N ILE A 15 19.25 -1.28 6.45
CA ILE A 15 18.44 -2.24 7.21
C ILE A 15 17.26 -2.75 6.37
N ALA A 16 16.58 -1.87 5.62
CA ALA A 16 15.47 -2.27 4.75
C ALA A 16 15.93 -3.21 3.62
N LEU A 17 17.13 -3.01 3.07
CA LEU A 17 17.72 -3.91 2.06
C LEU A 17 18.11 -5.27 2.67
N GLU A 18 18.69 -5.27 3.87
CA GLU A 18 19.01 -6.51 4.61
C GLU A 18 17.73 -7.31 4.92
N PHE A 19 16.68 -6.61 5.36
CA PHE A 19 15.37 -7.19 5.59
C PHE A 19 14.79 -7.80 4.31
N HIS A 20 14.82 -7.05 3.20
CA HIS A 20 14.36 -7.56 1.92
C HIS A 20 15.11 -8.82 1.48
N ALA A 21 16.44 -8.82 1.57
CA ALA A 21 17.26 -9.96 1.22
C ALA A 21 16.93 -11.19 2.09
N ALA A 22 16.74 -11.00 3.40
CA ALA A 22 16.38 -12.05 4.33
C ALA A 22 15.01 -12.68 4.01
N VAL A 23 13.99 -11.85 3.77
CA VAL A 23 12.66 -12.33 3.35
C VAL A 23 12.76 -13.13 2.05
N ARG A 24 13.50 -12.62 1.06
CA ARG A 24 13.70 -13.32 -0.23
C ARG A 24 14.47 -14.63 -0.10
N ALA A 25 15.34 -14.75 0.90
CA ALA A 25 16.06 -15.97 1.23
C ALA A 25 15.26 -16.94 2.12
N ASN A 26 14.03 -16.57 2.53
CA ASN A 26 13.25 -17.29 3.54
C ASN A 26 13.98 -17.43 4.89
N ASP A 27 14.82 -16.45 5.24
CA ASP A 27 15.57 -16.41 6.49
C ASP A 27 14.83 -15.53 7.50
N GLY A 28 13.93 -16.17 8.25
CA GLY A 28 13.10 -15.50 9.25
C GLY A 28 13.91 -14.91 10.41
N ASP A 29 15.04 -15.52 10.78
CA ASP A 29 15.87 -15.03 11.87
C ASP A 29 16.58 -13.73 11.48
N ALA A 30 17.15 -13.69 10.27
CA ALA A 30 17.78 -12.48 9.73
C ALA A 30 16.72 -11.36 9.50
N ALA A 31 15.53 -11.69 9.01
CA ALA A 31 14.45 -10.73 8.85
C ALA A 31 14.02 -10.12 10.20
N ASN A 32 13.89 -10.96 11.23
CA ASN A 32 13.57 -10.51 12.59
C ASN A 32 14.67 -9.64 13.19
N GLU A 33 15.95 -9.94 12.93
CA GLU A 33 17.06 -9.12 13.39
C GLU A 33 17.10 -7.74 12.72
N ALA A 34 16.86 -7.68 11.40
CA ALA A 34 16.73 -6.41 10.69
C ALA A 34 15.54 -5.59 11.21
N SER A 35 14.40 -6.22 11.46
CA SER A 35 13.23 -5.59 12.10
C SER A 35 13.56 -5.01 13.50
N ARG A 36 14.27 -5.76 14.35
CA ARG A 36 14.73 -5.27 15.66
C ARG A 36 15.70 -4.09 15.53
N SER A 37 16.65 -4.18 14.60
CA SER A 37 17.61 -3.12 14.32
C SER A 37 16.92 -1.83 13.86
N PHE A 38 15.86 -1.95 13.05
CA PHE A 38 15.06 -0.81 12.62
C PHE A 38 14.32 -0.15 13.78
N ARG A 39 13.66 -0.94 14.65
CA ARG A 39 13.00 -0.42 15.87
C ARG A 39 13.99 0.30 16.80
N ALA A 40 15.19 -0.24 16.95
CA ALA A 40 16.24 0.36 17.77
C ALA A 40 16.72 1.70 17.16
N LEU A 41 16.87 1.76 15.83
CA LEU A 41 17.21 3.00 15.13
C LEU A 41 16.13 4.07 15.34
N ILE A 42 14.85 3.74 15.15
CA ILE A 42 13.74 4.69 15.38
C ILE A 42 13.76 5.20 16.82
N THR A 43 13.83 4.29 17.80
CA THR A 43 13.83 4.64 19.23
C THR A 43 14.98 5.57 19.58
N LYS A 44 16.18 5.29 19.07
CA LYS A 44 17.36 6.13 19.27
C LYS A 44 17.19 7.50 18.61
N THR A 45 16.68 7.54 17.38
CA THR A 45 16.51 8.76 16.60
C THR A 45 15.41 9.66 17.17
N ASN A 46 14.40 9.07 17.81
CA ASN A 46 13.34 9.81 18.49
C ASN A 46 13.80 10.45 19.82
N GLY A 47 15.01 10.14 20.28
CA GLY A 47 15.67 10.81 21.40
C GLY A 47 15.01 10.54 22.76
N GLU A 48 14.80 11.59 23.54
CA GLU A 48 14.23 11.51 24.91
C GLU A 48 12.83 10.89 24.96
N ASN A 49 12.09 10.94 23.85
CA ASN A 49 10.77 10.33 23.73
C ASN A 49 10.84 8.80 23.57
N GLY A 50 12.02 8.23 23.26
CA GLY A 50 12.19 6.80 23.06
C GLY A 50 11.21 6.25 22.02
N SER A 51 10.43 5.22 22.36
CA SER A 51 9.41 4.68 21.44
C SER A 51 8.12 5.51 21.39
N PHE A 52 7.87 6.37 22.38
CA PHE A 52 6.62 7.12 22.50
C PHE A 52 6.50 8.17 21.39
N GLY A 53 5.36 8.19 20.69
CA GLY A 53 5.10 9.14 19.60
C GLY A 53 6.04 8.97 18.39
N SER A 54 6.78 7.87 18.29
CA SER A 54 7.74 7.66 17.20
C SER A 54 7.11 7.65 15.80
N PHE A 55 5.82 7.36 15.70
CA PHE A 55 5.02 7.43 14.46
C PHE A 55 3.92 8.52 14.50
N ALA A 56 4.04 9.51 15.36
CA ALA A 56 3.26 10.75 15.23
C ALA A 56 3.74 11.57 14.03
N ASP A 57 3.01 12.62 13.65
CA ASP A 57 3.33 13.45 12.46
C ASP A 57 4.76 14.01 12.46
N ASP A 58 5.30 14.35 13.64
CA ASP A 58 6.66 14.84 13.85
C ASP A 58 7.64 13.77 14.38
N GLY A 59 7.19 12.52 14.47
CA GLY A 59 7.96 11.39 14.98
C GLY A 59 9.04 10.91 14.01
N ALA A 60 10.15 10.42 14.56
CA ALA A 60 11.28 9.93 13.77
C ALA A 60 10.92 8.75 12.85
N GLY A 61 10.06 7.84 13.29
CA GLY A 61 9.57 6.72 12.51
C GLY A 61 8.77 7.15 11.28
N THR A 62 7.90 8.17 11.42
CA THR A 62 7.16 8.76 10.30
C THR A 62 8.11 9.35 9.26
N ALA A 63 9.08 10.16 9.71
CA ALA A 63 10.05 10.78 8.80
C ALA A 63 10.95 9.74 8.11
N ILE A 64 11.44 8.72 8.84
CA ILE A 64 12.28 7.65 8.28
C ILE A 64 11.50 6.81 7.27
N THR A 65 10.29 6.34 7.61
CA THR A 65 9.48 5.51 6.71
C THR A 65 9.05 6.26 5.46
N ALA A 66 8.73 7.56 5.56
CA ALA A 66 8.48 8.41 4.40
C ALA A 66 9.70 8.52 3.48
N ALA A 67 10.90 8.66 4.04
CA ALA A 67 12.14 8.73 3.27
C ALA A 67 12.55 7.38 2.64
N LEU A 68 12.05 6.27 3.17
CA LEU A 68 12.24 4.93 2.61
C LEU A 68 11.20 4.53 1.56
N ALA A 69 10.09 5.26 1.44
CA ALA A 69 9.01 4.89 0.55
C ALA A 69 9.48 4.71 -0.90
N ALA A 70 8.97 3.67 -1.54
CA ALA A 70 9.17 3.50 -2.97
C ALA A 70 8.53 4.66 -3.74
N LYS A 71 9.14 5.03 -4.86
CA LYS A 71 8.57 6.05 -5.74
C LYS A 71 7.19 5.60 -6.20
N ALA A 72 6.21 6.52 -6.18
CA ALA A 72 4.85 6.23 -6.63
C ALA A 72 4.84 5.60 -8.04
N GLY A 73 4.08 4.52 -8.18
CA GLY A 73 4.00 3.70 -9.38
C GLY A 73 5.09 2.62 -9.51
N GLN A 74 6.11 2.62 -8.66
CA GLN A 74 7.12 1.57 -8.62
C GLN A 74 6.80 0.53 -7.55
N GLU A 75 7.14 -0.73 -7.85
CA GLU A 75 7.03 -1.82 -6.88
C GLU A 75 7.98 -1.56 -5.69
N PRO A 76 7.46 -1.55 -4.44
CA PRO A 76 8.31 -1.50 -3.26
C PRO A 76 8.99 -2.85 -3.03
N HIS A 77 10.17 -2.82 -2.42
CA HIS A 77 10.70 -4.02 -1.79
C HIS A 77 10.18 -4.16 -0.35
N TRP A 78 10.35 -5.35 0.25
CA TRP A 78 10.05 -5.56 1.66
C TRP A 78 10.80 -4.56 2.55
N GLY A 79 10.13 -3.95 3.52
CA GLY A 79 10.68 -2.88 4.35
C GLY A 79 10.53 -1.46 3.77
N GLN A 80 9.83 -1.32 2.64
CA GLN A 80 9.35 -0.03 2.14
C GLN A 80 7.83 0.01 2.17
N ASN A 81 7.29 1.21 2.37
CA ASN A 81 5.93 1.51 1.96
C ASN A 81 5.92 1.82 0.46
N GLY A 82 4.82 1.55 -0.23
CA GLY A 82 4.74 1.84 -1.65
C GLY A 82 3.32 1.84 -2.18
N LEU A 83 3.11 2.60 -3.25
CA LEU A 83 1.84 2.71 -3.96
C LEU A 83 2.08 2.36 -5.43
N PHE A 84 1.51 1.25 -5.91
CA PHE A 84 1.78 0.74 -7.26
C PHE A 84 0.54 0.11 -7.91
N VAL A 85 0.57 -0.02 -9.24
CA VAL A 85 -0.50 -0.71 -9.98
C VAL A 85 -0.19 -2.20 -10.04
N LEU A 86 -1.13 -3.00 -9.55
CA LEU A 86 -1.15 -4.45 -9.72
C LEU A 86 -2.03 -4.80 -10.91
N GLU A 87 -1.49 -5.60 -11.82
CA GLU A 87 -2.22 -6.18 -12.95
C GLU A 87 -2.31 -7.69 -12.75
N THR A 88 -3.53 -8.23 -12.82
CA THR A 88 -3.80 -9.66 -12.69
C THR A 88 -4.73 -10.12 -13.82
N ARG A 89 -4.94 -11.43 -13.92
CA ARG A 89 -5.96 -12.01 -14.80
C ARG A 89 -7.40 -11.60 -14.46
N HIS A 90 -7.63 -11.12 -13.24
CA HIS A 90 -8.95 -10.74 -12.73
C HIS A 90 -9.20 -9.23 -12.79
N GLY A 91 -8.21 -8.44 -13.21
CA GLY A 91 -8.32 -6.99 -13.32
C GLY A 91 -7.12 -6.26 -12.71
N ARG A 92 -7.27 -4.93 -12.60
CA ARG A 92 -6.22 -4.04 -12.08
C ARG A 92 -6.65 -3.40 -10.78
N ALA A 93 -5.69 -3.26 -9.87
CA ALA A 93 -5.89 -2.62 -8.59
C ALA A 93 -4.71 -1.69 -8.28
N LEU A 94 -5.01 -0.57 -7.66
CA LEU A 94 -4.01 0.26 -6.99
C LEU A 94 -3.73 -0.38 -5.63
N VAL A 95 -2.49 -0.76 -5.41
CA VAL A 95 -2.04 -1.40 -4.16
C VAL A 95 -1.31 -0.37 -3.33
N ASP A 96 -1.89 -0.06 -2.18
CA ASP A 96 -1.23 0.65 -1.08
C ASP A 96 -0.61 -0.41 -0.16
N PHE A 97 0.71 -0.52 -0.18
CA PHE A 97 1.45 -1.45 0.65
C PHE A 97 2.14 -0.69 1.79
N THR A 98 1.82 -1.11 3.01
CA THR A 98 2.46 -0.60 4.22
C THR A 98 3.23 -1.74 4.87
N CYS A 99 4.55 -1.57 4.99
CA CYS A 99 5.46 -2.50 5.66
C CYS A 99 6.14 -1.78 6.81
N PRO A 100 5.42 -1.59 7.92
CA PRO A 100 6.07 -1.16 9.14
C PRO A 100 7.02 -2.29 9.52
N LEU A 101 8.33 -2.06 9.40
CA LEU A 101 9.39 -2.99 9.83
C LEU A 101 9.27 -3.37 11.32
N ASP A 102 8.29 -2.82 12.04
CA ASP A 102 7.96 -3.02 13.42
C ASP A 102 6.55 -3.56 13.71
N ILE A 103 5.65 -3.75 12.72
CA ILE A 103 4.25 -4.22 12.91
C ILE A 103 3.85 -5.17 11.75
N CYS A 104 2.63 -5.69 11.80
CA CYS A 104 1.95 -6.41 10.72
C CYS A 104 1.98 -5.60 9.40
N SER A 105 2.38 -6.25 8.30
CA SER A 105 2.34 -5.63 6.98
C SER A 105 0.91 -5.66 6.44
N SER A 106 0.54 -4.69 5.62
CA SER A 106 -0.81 -4.61 5.06
C SER A 106 -0.81 -4.24 3.59
N PHE A 107 -1.80 -4.77 2.89
CA PHE A 107 -2.16 -4.44 1.52
C PHE A 107 -3.54 -3.80 1.51
N GLY A 108 -3.65 -2.61 0.94
CA GLY A 108 -4.91 -1.98 0.56
C GLY A 108 -5.08 -2.08 -0.95
N PHE A 109 -6.08 -2.83 -1.41
CA PHE A 109 -6.44 -2.94 -2.83
C PHE A 109 -7.57 -1.96 -3.14
N THR A 110 -7.30 -1.00 -4.01
CA THR A 110 -8.30 -0.03 -4.51
C THR A 110 -8.58 -0.29 -5.99
N ALA A 111 -9.85 -0.31 -6.37
CA ALA A 111 -10.26 -0.49 -7.75
C ALA A 111 -9.81 0.69 -8.63
N ILE A 112 -9.22 0.37 -9.79
CA ILE A 112 -8.87 1.36 -10.83
C ILE A 112 -9.97 1.45 -11.88
N ASP A 113 -10.46 0.29 -12.35
CA ASP A 113 -11.47 0.19 -13.39
C ASP A 113 -12.87 0.06 -12.75
N LEU A 114 -13.44 1.20 -12.34
CA LEU A 114 -14.67 1.31 -11.54
C LEU A 114 -15.94 0.77 -12.25
N GLY A 115 -15.89 0.64 -13.57
CA GLY A 115 -16.95 0.04 -14.38
C GLY A 115 -16.96 -1.50 -14.37
N LEU A 116 -15.92 -2.15 -13.82
CA LEU A 116 -15.77 -3.61 -13.82
C LEU A 116 -16.03 -4.19 -12.43
N PRO A 117 -16.34 -5.51 -12.34
CA PRO A 117 -16.37 -6.20 -11.06
C PRO A 117 -15.03 -6.07 -10.31
N PHE A 118 -15.08 -6.11 -8.98
CA PHE A 118 -13.93 -6.03 -8.08
C PHE A 118 -14.08 -7.01 -6.91
N ILE A 119 -13.01 -7.21 -6.13
CA ILE A 119 -12.99 -8.10 -4.94
C ILE A 119 -13.75 -7.54 -3.72
N SER A 120 -14.49 -6.45 -3.91
CA SER A 120 -15.29 -5.74 -2.89
C SER A 120 -16.26 -4.78 -3.57
N GLU A 121 -17.51 -4.74 -3.11
CA GLU A 121 -18.56 -3.82 -3.58
C GLU A 121 -18.23 -2.34 -3.32
N THR A 122 -17.36 -2.07 -2.35
CA THR A 122 -16.90 -0.70 -2.04
C THR A 122 -15.77 -0.20 -2.95
N GLY A 123 -15.27 -1.07 -3.84
CA GLY A 123 -14.06 -0.83 -4.62
C GLY A 123 -12.78 -0.81 -3.78
N TYR A 124 -12.82 -1.29 -2.53
CA TYR A 124 -11.66 -1.38 -1.66
C TYR A 124 -11.66 -2.63 -0.79
N ARG A 125 -10.47 -3.20 -0.60
CA ARG A 125 -10.26 -4.31 0.33
C ARG A 125 -8.90 -4.21 0.98
N SER A 126 -8.84 -4.37 2.31
CA SER A 126 -7.59 -4.49 3.04
C SER A 126 -7.26 -5.95 3.34
N HIS A 127 -5.98 -6.27 3.42
CA HIS A 127 -5.46 -7.55 3.90
C HIS A 127 -4.28 -7.30 4.83
N PHE A 128 -4.26 -7.97 5.98
CA PHE A 128 -3.18 -7.91 6.96
C PHE A 128 -2.39 -9.21 6.95
N TYR A 129 -1.08 -9.10 7.02
CA TYR A 129 -0.16 -10.21 6.80
C TYR A 129 0.92 -10.22 7.89
N MET A 130 1.02 -11.35 8.61
CA MET A 130 1.93 -11.51 9.76
C MET A 130 3.25 -12.23 9.42
N GLU A 131 3.28 -13.01 8.35
CA GLU A 131 4.47 -13.73 7.91
C GLU A 131 5.11 -12.98 6.72
N TRP A 132 6.29 -13.32 6.24
CA TRP A 132 6.81 -12.72 5.00
C TRP A 132 7.18 -13.85 4.06
N PRO A 133 6.43 -14.05 2.96
CA PRO A 133 6.72 -15.15 2.06
C PRO A 133 8.00 -14.83 1.29
N PRO A 134 8.74 -15.83 0.80
CA PRO A 134 9.90 -15.63 -0.07
C PRO A 134 9.52 -15.20 -1.50
N LEU A 135 8.50 -14.33 -1.60
CA LEU A 135 7.97 -13.72 -2.81
C LEU A 135 8.36 -12.23 -2.83
N SER A 136 8.23 -11.59 -3.99
CA SER A 136 8.27 -10.13 -4.07
C SER A 136 6.96 -9.56 -3.51
N VAL A 137 6.95 -8.27 -3.21
CA VAL A 137 5.73 -7.60 -2.71
C VAL A 137 4.62 -7.70 -3.76
N LYS A 138 4.94 -7.54 -5.05
CA LYS A 138 3.97 -7.67 -6.14
C LYS A 138 3.45 -9.10 -6.28
N GLU A 139 4.31 -10.12 -6.19
CA GLU A 139 3.88 -11.53 -6.24
C GLU A 139 2.95 -11.87 -5.07
N ALA A 140 3.29 -11.42 -3.86
CA ALA A 140 2.43 -11.60 -2.68
C ALA A 140 1.07 -10.89 -2.85
N ALA A 141 1.08 -9.63 -3.30
CA ALA A 141 -0.15 -8.89 -3.59
C ALA A 141 -1.02 -9.58 -4.66
N ALA A 142 -0.40 -10.12 -5.71
CA ALA A 142 -1.09 -10.84 -6.77
C ALA A 142 -1.75 -12.13 -6.25
N ALA A 143 -1.05 -12.89 -5.40
CA ALA A 143 -1.58 -14.11 -4.81
C ALA A 143 -2.83 -13.81 -3.97
N ILE A 144 -2.74 -12.82 -3.07
CA ILE A 144 -3.85 -12.40 -2.20
C ILE A 144 -5.04 -11.90 -3.03
N PHE A 145 -4.79 -11.06 -4.03
CA PHE A 145 -5.84 -10.51 -4.87
C PHE A 145 -6.58 -11.62 -5.63
N CYS A 146 -5.84 -12.55 -6.23
CA CYS A 146 -6.41 -13.69 -6.96
C CYS A 146 -7.19 -14.62 -6.03
N GLU A 147 -6.69 -14.88 -4.82
CA GLU A 147 -7.39 -15.68 -3.81
C GLU A 147 -8.78 -15.10 -3.51
N TYR A 148 -8.86 -13.80 -3.23
CA TYR A 148 -10.17 -13.15 -3.00
C TYR A 148 -11.08 -13.18 -4.23
N ALA A 149 -10.53 -12.92 -5.41
CA ALA A 149 -11.31 -12.92 -6.65
C ALA A 149 -11.92 -14.31 -6.95
N GLU A 150 -11.20 -15.37 -6.62
CA GLU A 150 -11.61 -16.76 -6.86
C GLU A 150 -12.55 -17.29 -5.78
N ALA A 151 -12.29 -16.95 -4.51
CA ALA A 151 -13.06 -17.46 -3.38
C ALA A 151 -14.42 -16.76 -3.24
N GLU A 152 -14.51 -15.45 -3.47
CA GLU A 152 -15.66 -14.66 -3.03
C GLU A 152 -16.59 -14.18 -4.15
N LYS A 153 -16.32 -14.54 -5.41
CA LYS A 153 -16.97 -13.99 -6.63
C LYS A 153 -16.92 -12.46 -6.65
N MET A 154 -16.22 -11.92 -7.64
CA MET A 154 -16.14 -10.47 -7.83
C MET A 154 -17.53 -9.83 -8.01
N ALA A 155 -17.72 -8.66 -7.39
CA ALA A 155 -18.99 -7.93 -7.38
C ALA A 155 -18.84 -6.56 -8.06
N ASN A 156 -19.94 -6.05 -8.59
CA ASN A 156 -19.97 -4.69 -9.13
C ASN A 156 -19.77 -3.67 -8.00
N ILE A 157 -18.97 -2.64 -8.26
CA ILE A 157 -18.78 -1.56 -7.29
C ILE A 157 -20.05 -0.72 -7.22
N GLU A 158 -20.55 -0.43 -6.01
CA GLU A 158 -21.74 0.41 -5.85
C GLU A 158 -21.47 1.84 -6.32
N ILE A 159 -22.47 2.46 -6.94
CA ILE A 159 -22.34 3.75 -7.63
C ILE A 159 -21.83 4.85 -6.68
N GLU A 160 -22.25 4.82 -5.42
CA GLU A 160 -21.87 5.81 -4.40
C GLU A 160 -20.37 5.83 -4.09
N TYR A 161 -19.67 4.70 -4.21
CA TYR A 161 -18.22 4.65 -3.96
C TYR A 161 -17.39 5.11 -5.16
N ARG A 162 -17.93 5.05 -6.38
CA ARG A 162 -17.16 5.28 -7.61
C ARG A 162 -16.61 6.71 -7.70
N GLN A 163 -17.41 7.72 -7.35
CA GLN A 163 -16.97 9.11 -7.44
C GLN A 163 -15.82 9.43 -6.49
N GLY A 164 -15.92 9.01 -5.22
CA GLY A 164 -14.86 9.21 -4.24
C GLY A 164 -13.57 8.52 -4.65
N ARG A 165 -13.66 7.30 -5.17
CA ARG A 165 -12.50 6.53 -5.65
C ARG A 165 -11.85 7.20 -6.85
N SER A 166 -12.63 7.62 -7.84
CA SER A 166 -12.11 8.30 -9.02
C SER A 166 -11.31 9.55 -8.67
N ASN A 167 -11.75 10.32 -7.67
CA ASN A 167 -11.06 11.54 -7.24
C ASN A 167 -9.76 11.26 -6.45
N SER A 168 -9.62 10.05 -5.90
CA SER A 168 -8.45 9.64 -5.11
C SER A 168 -7.37 8.90 -5.92
N LEU A 169 -7.65 8.52 -7.17
CA LEU A 169 -6.70 7.78 -7.98
C LEU A 169 -5.53 8.69 -8.41
N PRO A 170 -4.27 8.27 -8.22
CA PRO A 170 -3.13 9.05 -8.68
C PRO A 170 -3.01 9.00 -10.21
N ASP A 171 -2.35 10.01 -10.78
CA ASP A 171 -2.20 10.17 -12.24
C ASP A 171 -1.57 8.97 -12.96
N PHE A 172 -0.77 8.16 -12.27
CA PHE A 172 -0.15 6.96 -12.85
C PHE A 172 -1.10 5.75 -12.89
N ALA A 173 -2.18 5.77 -12.12
CA ALA A 173 -3.17 4.70 -12.02
C ALA A 173 -4.39 5.01 -12.90
N LYS A 174 -4.16 5.31 -14.19
CA LYS A 174 -5.26 5.65 -15.11
C LYS A 174 -6.14 4.43 -15.42
N PRO A 175 -7.46 4.62 -15.53
CA PRO A 175 -8.36 3.60 -16.07
C PRO A 175 -7.90 3.15 -17.45
N SER A 176 -8.01 1.85 -17.71
CA SER A 176 -7.63 1.22 -18.98
C SER A 176 -8.76 1.31 -19.99
N TRP A 177 -9.99 1.45 -19.48
CA TRP A 177 -11.21 1.54 -20.26
C TRP A 177 -11.89 2.90 -20.00
N THR A 178 -12.09 3.66 -21.06
CA THR A 178 -12.75 4.99 -21.03
C THR A 178 -14.16 4.94 -21.62
N ALA A 179 -14.79 3.76 -21.66
CA ALA A 179 -16.11 3.62 -22.30
C ALA A 179 -17.25 3.86 -21.31
N PHE A 180 -17.08 3.43 -20.05
CA PHE A 180 -18.00 3.71 -18.95
C PHE A 180 -17.38 3.33 -17.60
N GLN A 181 -17.12 4.32 -16.75
CA GLN A 181 -16.71 4.08 -15.35
C GLN A 181 -17.91 4.08 -14.39
N GLY A 182 -19.09 4.49 -14.86
CA GLY A 182 -20.29 4.65 -14.05
C GLY A 182 -20.10 5.64 -12.91
N ILE A 183 -19.27 6.66 -13.13
CA ILE A 183 -19.07 7.76 -12.18
C ILE A 183 -20.26 8.71 -12.36
N PRO A 184 -21.09 8.91 -11.32
CA PRO A 184 -22.22 9.84 -11.41
C PRO A 184 -21.71 11.29 -11.52
N THR A 185 -22.33 12.06 -12.42
CA THR A 185 -22.16 13.51 -12.50
C THR A 185 -23.29 14.20 -11.71
N GLN A 186 -23.17 15.52 -11.47
CA GLN A 186 -24.22 16.28 -10.78
C GLN A 186 -25.60 15.97 -11.33
N THR A 187 -26.57 15.84 -10.41
CA THR A 187 -27.99 15.80 -10.73
C THR A 187 -28.36 17.13 -11.37
N ASP A 188 -28.94 17.07 -12.57
CA ASP A 188 -29.48 18.26 -13.19
C ASP A 188 -30.68 18.80 -12.39
N ASN A 189 -31.17 19.99 -12.75
CA ASN A 189 -32.32 20.62 -12.09
C ASN A 189 -33.64 19.81 -12.22
N LYS A 190 -33.62 18.66 -12.90
CA LYS A 190 -34.73 17.72 -13.09
C LYS A 190 -34.55 16.41 -12.33
N GLY A 191 -33.47 16.28 -11.55
CA GLY A 191 -33.16 15.07 -10.77
C GLY A 191 -32.62 13.91 -11.61
N GLN A 192 -32.17 14.14 -12.85
CA GLN A 192 -31.49 13.12 -13.64
C GLN A 192 -30.01 13.05 -13.24
N ILE A 193 -29.56 11.85 -12.90
CA ILE A 193 -28.14 11.55 -12.67
C ILE A 193 -27.49 11.31 -14.03
N GLY A 194 -26.54 12.17 -14.41
CA GLY A 194 -25.68 11.92 -15.57
C GLY A 194 -24.52 10.98 -15.20
N PHE A 195 -23.83 10.45 -16.20
CA PHE A 195 -22.64 9.62 -15.99
C PHE A 195 -21.47 10.12 -16.83
N GLN A 196 -20.25 10.01 -16.27
CA GLN A 196 -19.02 10.26 -17.01
C GLN A 196 -18.62 9.01 -17.80
N PHE A 197 -18.40 9.20 -19.10
CA PHE A 197 -17.97 8.17 -20.04
C PHE A 197 -16.44 8.24 -20.19
#